data_AF-A0A2A5T6C9-F1
#
_entry.id   AF-A0A2A5T6C9-F1
#
_cell.length_a   1.000
_cell.length_b   1.000
_cell.length_c   1.000
_cell.angle_alpha   90.00
_cell.angle_beta   90.00
_cell.angle_gamma   90.00
#
_symmetry.space_group_name_H-M   'P 1'
#
loop_
_entity.id
_entity.type
_entity.pdbx_description
1 polymer ?
#
loop_
_entity_poly.entity_id
_entity_poly.type
_entity_poly.pdbx_seq_one_letter_code
_entity_poly.pdbx_strand_id
1 'polypeptide(L)' 'MDCQKGIKEQMIELAMNNKSIRNSSRLLHISINAVVWVLKNLI' A
#
# COMPACT_ATOMS: atom_id res chain seq x y z
N MET A 1 -5.93 18.35 -12.32
CA MET A 1 -5.23 17.16 -12.85
C MET A 1 -4.61 16.47 -11.66
N ASP A 2 -5.34 15.56 -11.01
CA ASP A 2 -4.83 14.85 -9.84
C ASP A 2 -3.61 14.03 -10.25
N CYS A 3 -2.44 14.39 -9.72
CA CYS A 3 -1.24 13.58 -9.86
C CYS A 3 -1.58 12.18 -9.36
N GLN A 4 -1.53 11.18 -10.25
CA GLN A 4 -1.72 9.79 -9.87
C GLN A 4 -0.66 9.43 -8.85
N LYS A 5 -1.06 9.40 -7.58
CA LYS A 5 -0.20 9.01 -6.46
C LYS A 5 0.39 7.64 -6.78
N GLY A 6 1.72 7.49 -6.71
CA GLY A 6 2.35 6.23 -7.05
C GLY A 6 1.82 5.11 -6.17
N ILE A 7 1.78 3.87 -6.68
CA ILE A 7 1.28 2.70 -5.91
C ILE A 7 2.00 2.62 -4.55
N LYS A 8 3.30 2.93 -4.50
CA LYS A 8 4.10 3.00 -3.27
C LYS A 8 3.52 3.99 -2.23
N GLU A 9 3.16 5.19 -2.65
CA GLU A 9 2.62 6.22 -1.75
C GLU A 9 1.22 5.86 -1.26
N GLN A 10 0.40 5.26 -2.12
CA GLN A 10 -0.90 4.74 -1.72
C GLN A 10 -0.75 3.62 -0.69
N MET A 11 0.23 2.72 -0.84
CA MET A 11 0.52 1.65 0.14
C MET A 11 0.92 2.20 1.50
N ILE A 12 1.78 3.23 1.51
CA ILE A 12 2.22 3.89 2.73
C ILE A 12 1.03 4.56 3.42
N GLU A 13 0.23 5.32 2.67
CA GLU A 13 -0.97 5.96 3.20
C GLU A 13 -1.99 4.95 3.72
N LEU A 14 -2.21 3.85 3.01
CA LEU A 14 -3.09 2.75 3.40
C LEU A 14 -2.63 2.12 4.72
N ALA A 15 -1.33 1.88 4.88
CA ALA A 15 -0.77 1.32 6.09
C ALA A 15 -0.77 2.31 7.27
N MET A 16 -0.44 3.58 7.02
CA MET A 16 -0.49 4.65 8.03
C MET A 16 -1.92 4.92 8.51
N ASN A 17 -2.92 4.77 7.63
CA ASN A 17 -4.34 4.88 7.98
C ASN A 17 -4.92 3.62 8.63
N ASN A 18 -4.06 2.74 9.20
CA ASN A 18 -4.46 1.52 9.90
C ASN A 18 -5.33 0.57 9.07
N LYS A 19 -5.29 0.64 7.73
CA LYS A 19 -5.99 -0.36 6.91
C LYS A 19 -5.19 -1.65 6.93
N SER A 20 -5.84 -2.76 7.26
CA SER A 20 -5.23 -4.09 7.28
C SER A 20 -4.53 -4.38 5.94
N ILE A 21 -3.39 -5.08 5.98
CA ILE A 21 -2.58 -5.46 4.80
C ILE A 21 -3.43 -6.10 3.69
N ARG A 22 -4.39 -6.95 4.08
CA ARG A 22 -5.33 -7.59 3.16
C ARG A 22 -6.24 -6.60 2.44
N ASN A 23 -6.65 -5.53 3.11
CA ASN A 23 -7.48 -4.48 2.52
C ASN A 23 -6.67 -3.63 1.54
N SER A 24 -5.42 -3.30 1.89
CA SER A 24 -4.50 -2.57 1.01
C SER A 24 -4.17 -3.35 -0.26
N SER A 25 -3.97 -4.67 -0.14
CA SER A 25 -3.80 -5.58 -1.28
C SER A 25 -5.00 -5.55 -2.24
N ARG A 26 -6.23 -5.56 -1.70
CA ARG A 26 -7.46 -5.50 -2.51
C ARG A 26 -7.66 -4.15 -3.18
N LEU A 27 -7.43 -3.06 -2.45
CA LEU A 27 -7.62 -1.70 -2.96
C LEU A 27 -6.63 -1.36 -4.07
N LEU A 28 -5.41 -1.86 -3.96
CA LEU A 28 -4.34 -1.61 -4.93
C LEU A 28 -4.21 -2.70 -5.98
N HIS A 29 -5.02 -3.76 -5.89
CA HIS A 29 -4.97 -4.92 -6.78
C HIS A 29 -3.56 -5.55 -6.88
N ILE A 30 -2.82 -5.55 -5.76
CA ILE A 30 -1.47 -6.11 -5.65
C ILE A 30 -1.44 -7.26 -4.66
N SER A 31 -0.52 -8.18 -4.83
CA SER A 31 -0.36 -9.30 -3.91
C SER A 31 -0.03 -8.83 -2.49
N ILE A 32 -0.58 -9.52 -1.47
CA ILE A 32 -0.24 -9.30 -0.06
C ILE A 32 1.27 -9.35 0.16
N ASN A 33 1.98 -10.23 -0.55
CA ASN A 33 3.44 -10.33 -0.42
C ASN A 33 4.15 -9.05 -0.86
N ALA A 34 3.63 -8.38 -1.91
CA ALA A 34 4.16 -7.08 -2.34
C ALA A 34 3.87 -6.00 -1.28
N VAL A 35 2.69 -6.04 -0.63
CA VAL A 35 2.35 -5.14 0.49
C VAL A 35 3.29 -5.33 1.67
N VAL A 36 3.48 -6.58 2.11
CA VAL A 36 4.39 -6.91 3.21
C VAL A 36 5.83 -6.53 2.87
N TRP A 37 6.27 -6.77 1.62
CA TRP A 37 7.61 -6.38 1.18
C TRP A 37 7.80 -4.86 1.24
N VAL A 38 6.88 -4.07 0.71
CA VAL A 38 6.96 -2.60 0.77
C VAL A 38 6.96 -2.10 2.21
N LEU A 39 6.13 -2.68 3.09
CA LEU A 39 6.11 -2.30 4.51
C LEU A 39 7.41 -2.65 5.24
N LYS A 40 7.99 -3.82 4.95
CA LYS A 40 9.28 -4.23 5.50
C LYS A 40 10.44 -3.37 5.01
N ASN A 41 10.35 -2.79 3.81
CA ASN A 41 11.36 -1.88 3.27
C ASN A 41 11.13 -0.41 3.70
N LEU A 42 10.04 -0.12 4.42
CA LEU A 42 9.73 1.22 4.93
C LEU A 42 10.22 1.43 6.37
N ILE A 43 10.54 0.34 7.08
CA ILE A 43 11.16 0.28 8.40
C ILE A 43 12.65 0.05 8.21
#